data_AF-A0A9P4I8J8-F1
#
_entry.id   AF-A0A9P4I8J8-F1
#
_cell.length_a   1.000
_cell.length_b   1.000
_cell.length_c   1.000
_cell.angle_alpha   90.00
_cell.angle_beta   90.00
_cell.angle_gamma   90.00
#
_symmetry.space_group_name_H-M   'P 1'
#
loop_
_entity.id
_entity.type
_entity.pdbx_description
1 polymer ?
#
loop_
_entity_poly.entity_id
_entity_poly.type
_entity_poly.pdbx_seq_one_letter_code
_entity_poly.pdbx_strand_id
1 'polypeptide(L)' 'MKRLKNAGTPERFVCDQCQRSFGRVEHLKRHLGSHTEERPFRCSICNKSFLRNDTLQRHEQI' A
#
# COMPACT_ATOMS: atom_id res chain seq x y z
N MET A 1 29.68 14.93 -20.58
CA MET A 1 29.58 14.07 -19.37
C MET A 1 28.34 13.19 -19.48
N LYS A 2 28.42 12.08 -20.23
CA LYS A 2 27.32 11.10 -20.32
C LYS A 2 27.41 10.20 -19.09
N ARG A 3 26.54 10.41 -18.10
CA ARG A 3 26.48 9.56 -16.90
C ARG A 3 26.00 8.17 -17.31
N LEU A 4 26.94 7.22 -17.36
CA LEU A 4 26.69 5.79 -17.44
C LEU A 4 25.87 5.36 -16.23
N LYS A 5 24.61 4.97 -16.44
CA LYS A 5 23.81 4.30 -15.41
C LYS A 5 24.05 2.80 -15.53
N ASN A 6 25.15 2.31 -14.96
CA ASN A 6 25.33 0.89 -14.68
C ASN A 6 25.27 0.70 -13.18
N ALA A 7 24.06 0.42 -12.69
CA ALA A 7 23.78 -0.24 -11.43
C ALA A 7 22.34 -0.76 -11.58
N GLY A 8 22.15 -2.08 -11.52
CA GLY A 8 20.82 -2.70 -11.56
C GLY A 8 20.00 -2.22 -10.37
N THR A 9 19.29 -1.10 -10.53
CA THR A 9 18.27 -0.69 -9.60
C THR A 9 17.19 -1.77 -9.65
N PRO A 10 16.88 -2.47 -8.55
CA PRO A 10 15.75 -3.39 -8.54
C PRO A 10 14.55 -2.59 -9.03
N GLU A 11 13.85 -3.11 -10.03
CA GLU A 11 12.70 -2.45 -10.64
C GLU A 11 11.75 -2.01 -9.53
N ARG A 12 11.66 -0.68 -9.33
CA ARG A 12 10.90 -0.09 -8.23
C ARG A 12 9.52 0.27 -8.74
N PHE A 13 8.51 -0.15 -8.00
CA PHE A 13 7.13 0.23 -8.26
C PHE A 13 6.85 1.54 -7.58
N VAL A 14 6.53 2.58 -8.36
CA VAL A 14 6.35 3.95 -7.86
C VAL A 14 4.87 4.28 -7.81
N CYS A 15 4.44 4.97 -6.75
CA CYS A 15 3.11 5.53 -6.64
C CYS A 15 3.07 6.88 -7.39
N ASP A 16 2.22 7.01 -8.39
CA ASP A 16 2.14 8.26 -9.17
C ASP A 16 1.60 9.45 -8.36
N GLN A 17 0.78 9.18 -7.33
CA GLN A 17 0.15 10.24 -6.53
C GLN A 17 1.13 10.91 -5.54
N CYS A 18 2.05 10.15 -4.94
CA CYS A 18 2.98 10.67 -3.93
C CYS A 18 4.46 10.35 -4.18
N GLN A 19 4.77 9.76 -5.33
CA GLN A 19 6.12 9.43 -5.80
C GLN A 19 6.92 8.50 -4.86
N ARG A 20 6.22 7.79 -3.97
CA ARG A 20 6.82 6.81 -3.07
C ARG A 20 7.16 5.53 -3.82
N SER A 21 8.35 4.98 -3.59
CA SER A 21 8.82 3.75 -4.26
C SER A 21 8.72 2.53 -3.35
N PHE A 22 8.38 1.39 -3.95
CA PHE A 22 8.22 0.10 -3.30
C PHE A 22 9.05 -0.95 -4.03
N GLY A 23 9.63 -1.89 -3.28
CA GLY A 23 10.41 -2.98 -3.87
C GLY A 23 9.56 -4.12 -4.45
N ARG A 24 8.23 -4.09 -4.29
CA ARG A 24 7.31 -5.12 -4.78
C ARG A 24 5.96 -4.54 -5.19
N VAL A 25 5.33 -5.13 -6.21
CA VAL A 25 4.04 -4.67 -6.76
C VAL A 25 2.92 -4.75 -5.73
N GLU A 26 2.87 -5.84 -4.95
CA GLU A 26 1.80 -6.03 -3.96
C GLU A 26 1.83 -4.95 -2.87
N HIS A 27 3.02 -4.44 -2.54
CA HIS A 27 3.16 -3.34 -1.59
C HIS A 27 2.68 -2.01 -2.18
N LEU A 28 2.98 -1.74 -3.46
CA LEU A 28 2.43 -0.59 -4.16
C LEU A 28 0.90 -0.69 -4.23
N LYS A 29 0.34 -1.82 -4.67
CA LYS A 29 -1.11 -2.03 -4.75
C LYS A 29 -1.79 -1.80 -3.40
N ARG A 30 -1.23 -2.35 -2.32
CA ARG A 30 -1.72 -2.10 -0.96
C ARG A 30 -1.64 -0.62 -0.57
N HIS A 31 -0.56 0.06 -0.95
CA HIS A 31 -0.39 1.48 -0.66
C HIS A 31 -1.36 2.36 -1.46
N LEU A 32 -1.71 2.02 -2.70
CA LEU A 32 -2.72 2.76 -3.46
C LEU A 32 -4.05 2.83 -2.71
N GLY A 33 -4.37 1.78 -1.93
CA GLY A 33 -5.50 1.80 -1.02
C GLY A 33 -5.48 2.95 0.00
N SER A 34 -4.31 3.43 0.41
CA SER A 34 -4.19 4.55 1.37
C SER A 34 -4.56 5.91 0.78
N HIS A 35 -4.65 6.00 -0.55
CA HIS A 35 -5.11 7.19 -1.25
C HIS A 35 -6.62 7.20 -1.49
N THR A 36 -7.31 6.07 -1.32
CA THR A 36 -8.77 6.02 -1.38
C THR A 36 -9.36 6.14 0.01
N GLU A 37 -10.50 6.84 0.10
CA GLU A 37 -11.31 6.90 1.31
C GLU A 37 -12.19 5.64 1.47
N GLU A 38 -12.24 4.78 0.45
CA GLU A 38 -12.99 3.54 0.51
C GLU A 38 -12.33 2.55 1.47
N ARG A 39 -13.10 2.18 2.49
CA ARG A 39 -12.69 1.22 3.52
C ARG A 39 -13.70 0.07 3.54
N PRO A 40 -13.54 -0.91 2.64
CA PRO A 40 -14.56 -1.93 2.42
C PRO A 40 -14.71 -2.90 3.61
N PHE A 41 -13.72 -2.97 4.50
CA PHE A 41 -13.73 -3.90 5.62
C PHE A 41 -14.25 -3.20 6.88
N ARG A 42 -15.52 -3.43 7.23
CA ARG A 42 -16.16 -2.84 8.40
C ARG A 42 -16.26 -3.85 9.54
N CYS A 43 -15.84 -3.45 10.74
CA CYS A 43 -16.08 -4.22 11.96
C CYS A 43 -17.57 -4.18 12.28
N SER A 44 -18.20 -5.34 12.47
CA SER A 44 -19.62 -5.44 12.81
C SER A 44 -19.93 -4.99 14.25
N ILE A 45 -18.94 -5.02 15.14
CA ILE A 45 -19.10 -4.68 16.57
C ILE A 45 -19.05 -3.17 16.77
N CYS A 46 -17.97 -2.52 16.34
CA CYS A 46 -17.75 -1.09 16.59
C CYS A 46 -17.97 -0.20 15.36
N ASN A 47 -18.39 -0.77 14.23
CA ASN A 47 -18.65 -0.07 12.96
C ASN A 47 -17.46 0.67 12.34
N LYS A 48 -16.23 0.50 12.86
CA LYS A 48 -15.02 1.07 12.27
C LYS A 48 -14.69 0.40 10.95
N SER A 49 -14.34 1.21 9.96
CA SER A 49 -13.93 0.74 8.64
C SER A 49 -12.42 0.77 8.46
N PHE A 50 -11.90 -0.28 7.84
CA PHE A 50 -10.50 -0.53 7.57
C PHE A 50 -10.28 -0.72 6.07
N LEU A 51 -9.09 -0.33 5.63
CA LEU A 51 -8.67 -0.51 4.23
C LEU A 51 -8.36 -1.97 3.88
N ARG A 52 -8.04 -2.80 4.88
CA ARG A 52 -7.53 -4.16 4.68
C ARG A 52 -8.17 -5.16 5.64
N ASN A 53 -8.42 -6.36 5.13
CA ASN A 53 -9.01 -7.45 5.90
C ASN A 53 -8.12 -7.89 7.08
N ASP A 54 -6.82 -8.09 6.87
CA ASP A 54 -5.89 -8.49 7.95
C ASP A 54 -5.85 -7.47 9.10
N THR A 55 -6.05 -6.20 8.78
CA THR A 55 -6.12 -5.13 9.78
C THR A 55 -7.42 -5.19 10.56
N LEU A 56 -8.55 -5.49 9.89
CA LEU A 56 -9.83 -5.76 10.54
C LEU A 56 -9.75 -7.01 11.43
N GLN A 57 -9.22 -8.12 10.92
CA GLN A 57 -9.07 -9.37 11.68
C GLN A 57 -8.28 -9.13 12.97
N ARG A 58 -7.11 -8.49 12.89
CA ARG A 58 -6.32 -8.14 14.08
C ARG A 58 -7.09 -7.23 15.05
N HIS A 59 -7.93 -6.33 14.53
CA HIS A 59 -8.78 -5.49 15.36
C HIS A 59 -9.88 -6.30 16.09
N GLU A 60 -10.44 -7.32 15.45
CA GLU A 60 -11.49 -8.18 16.01
C GLU A 60 -10.97 -9.26 16.97
N GLN A 61 -9.65 -9.50 17.00
CA GLN A 61 -9.01 -10.41 17.97
C GLN A 61 -8.71 -9.74 19.33
N ILE A 62 -9.19 -8.51 19.56
CA ILE A 62 -9.08 -7.76 20.82
C ILE A 62 -10.39 -7.90 21.59
#